data_AF-A0A931UJ87-F1
#
_entry.id   AF-A0A931UJ87-F1
#
_cell.length_a   1.000
_cell.length_b   1.000
_cell.length_c   1.000
_cell.angle_alpha   90.00
_cell.angle_beta   90.00
_cell.angle_gamma   90.00
#
_symmetry.space_group_name_H-M   'P 1'
#
loop_
_entity.id
_entity.type
_entity.pdbx_description
1 polymer ?
#
loop_
_entity_poly.entity_id
_entity_poly.type
_entity_poly.pdbx_seq_one_letter_code
_entity_poly.pdbx_strand_id
1 'polypeptide(L)'
;MADHLARGGDFLLTDAAGRVVFSPEDFSAEQRQFAETTEELVKKEILPDLDRIESQDFALVVEKLRRCAELGLFLVDVPEDYGGLELDKVTSMLLAEKMAPTGSFSITYGGQTGIGLLPLVYYGTGGQKERYLDKLTTGEWVGAYALTEPDCGSDPLNARTTATLTADGRYYLLNGVKQFITNAGFADLFTVFAKIDGKHFSAFLVERGFEGFSVGAEEKKMGLKGSSTAQIILDNARVPVENLLGEPGKGHKIAFNVLNIGRLKVAATAGGMAKGAFAEAAGYATERKQFGRIIGDFGAIQEKLADMATGIFSSDSVVYRVAGLLDDRIATLDRSATDYYERYQKAIEEYALECAIAKVFCTDALAFVVDEVVQVHGGYGYISDYAAERYYRDERIQRIFEGTNEINRILISTILFKKAESGTFDLWDRVKEAQANGEGGGNSGTGAFALEYSVVANLKRLFLLVLGSAEQARESQEVLLAIANMIISIFALESVVIRGDKALAAASDNRKELLKAVVKVAAFERASQCYLAASRCSAYALSGEKLIAQQRVVAGLSACPVDGLLEAKRLLAEAAKESGKYFF
;
A
#
# COMPACT_ATOMS: atom_id res chain seq x y z
N MET A 1 8.89 8.72 -25.67
CA MET A 1 7.46 9.03 -25.50
C MET A 1 7.32 9.93 -24.27
N ALA A 2 7.76 11.18 -24.39
CA ALA A 2 7.82 12.15 -23.28
C ALA A 2 6.70 13.20 -23.36
N ASP A 3 5.62 12.90 -24.08
CA ASP A 3 4.44 13.77 -24.12
C ASP A 3 3.50 13.41 -22.96
N HIS A 4 3.56 14.25 -21.93
CA HIS A 4 2.68 14.32 -20.76
C HIS A 4 2.55 13.06 -19.88
N LEU A 5 3.55 12.83 -19.01
CA LEU A 5 3.39 11.96 -17.85
C LEU A 5 2.25 12.46 -16.95
N ALA A 6 1.31 11.57 -16.63
CA ALA A 6 0.19 11.86 -15.75
C ALA A 6 0.69 12.35 -14.38
N ARG A 7 0.13 13.46 -13.91
CA ARG A 7 0.36 13.98 -12.56
C ARG A 7 -0.53 13.24 -11.56
N GLY A 8 -0.15 13.23 -10.29
CA GLY A 8 -0.97 12.66 -9.23
C GLY A 8 -2.35 13.33 -9.19
N GLY A 9 -3.42 12.53 -9.20
CA GLY A 9 -4.81 12.98 -9.27
C GLY A 9 -5.35 13.22 -10.69
N ASP A 10 -4.51 13.29 -11.74
CA ASP A 10 -4.99 13.59 -13.11
C ASP A 10 -6.02 12.58 -13.61
N PHE A 11 -6.02 11.35 -13.11
CA PHE A 11 -7.01 10.32 -13.44
C PHE A 11 -8.45 10.77 -13.16
N LEU A 12 -8.70 11.69 -12.22
CA LEU A 12 -10.04 12.19 -11.92
C LEU A 12 -10.56 13.14 -13.01
N LEU A 13 -9.66 13.81 -13.75
CA LEU A 13 -10.00 14.92 -14.65
C LEU A 13 -9.82 14.60 -16.14
N THR A 14 -9.15 13.49 -16.45
CA THR A 14 -8.79 13.09 -17.82
C THR A 14 -9.39 11.75 -18.15
N ASP A 15 -9.60 11.47 -19.43
CA ASP A 15 -10.20 10.22 -19.88
C ASP A 15 -9.31 9.01 -19.54
N ALA A 16 -9.99 7.87 -19.35
CA ALA A 16 -9.35 6.58 -19.11
C ALA A 16 -8.89 5.93 -20.42
N ALA A 17 -9.70 6.09 -21.48
CA ALA A 17 -9.45 5.47 -22.77
C ALA A 17 -8.13 5.95 -23.38
N GLY A 18 -7.31 5.01 -23.86
CA GLY A 18 -6.00 5.30 -24.46
C GLY A 18 -4.89 5.56 -23.44
N ARG A 19 -5.17 5.53 -22.13
CA ARG A 19 -4.12 5.62 -21.11
C ARG A 19 -3.30 4.34 -21.07
N VAL A 20 -1.98 4.49 -21.05
CA VAL A 20 -1.06 3.37 -20.80
C VAL A 20 -0.71 3.38 -19.32
N VAL A 21 -0.92 2.25 -18.64
CA VAL A 21 -0.49 2.04 -17.27
C VAL A 21 0.33 0.76 -17.17
N PHE A 22 1.25 0.72 -16.20
CA PHE A 22 1.98 -0.49 -15.86
C PHE A 22 1.04 -1.48 -15.16
N SER A 23 1.16 -2.76 -15.52
CA SER A 23 0.36 -3.87 -15.02
C SER A 23 1.22 -5.13 -14.88
N PRO A 24 0.79 -6.17 -14.13
CA PRO A 24 1.54 -7.42 -14.02
C PRO A 24 1.91 -8.09 -15.35
N GLU A 25 1.14 -7.86 -16.40
CA GLU A 25 1.42 -8.35 -17.74
C GLU A 25 2.70 -7.74 -18.35
N ASP A 26 3.17 -6.59 -17.82
CA ASP A 26 4.36 -5.87 -18.28
C ASP A 26 5.65 -6.30 -17.58
N PHE A 27 5.59 -7.19 -16.58
CA PHE A 27 6.80 -7.57 -15.86
C PHE A 27 7.87 -8.08 -16.81
N SER A 28 9.05 -7.47 -16.73
CA SER A 28 10.23 -7.87 -17.49
C SER A 28 10.70 -9.27 -17.06
N ALA A 29 11.53 -9.91 -17.90
CA ALA A 29 12.11 -11.19 -17.54
C ALA A 29 12.97 -11.10 -16.26
N GLU A 30 13.69 -9.99 -16.08
CA GLU A 30 14.50 -9.72 -14.90
C GLU A 30 13.64 -9.56 -13.64
N GLN A 31 12.57 -8.75 -13.70
CA GLN A 31 11.61 -8.61 -12.60
C GLN A 31 11.01 -9.97 -12.20
N ARG A 32 10.65 -10.81 -13.18
CA ARG A 32 10.13 -12.16 -12.94
C ARG A 32 11.18 -13.06 -12.28
N GLN A 33 12.44 -12.99 -12.70
CA GLN A 33 13.52 -13.78 -12.11
C GLN A 33 13.77 -13.42 -10.63
N PHE A 34 13.74 -12.12 -10.28
CA PHE A 34 13.81 -11.67 -8.89
C PHE A 34 12.63 -12.20 -8.05
N ALA A 35 11.42 -12.16 -8.63
CA ALA A 35 10.22 -12.68 -7.99
C ALA A 35 10.30 -14.20 -7.76
N GLU A 36 10.75 -14.95 -8.76
CA GLU A 36 10.93 -16.41 -8.69
C GLU A 36 11.96 -16.79 -7.63
N THR A 37 13.11 -16.10 -7.61
CA THR A 37 14.17 -16.31 -6.59
C THR A 37 13.61 -16.08 -5.18
N THR A 38 12.83 -15.02 -4.99
CA THR A 38 12.21 -14.70 -3.71
C THR A 38 11.14 -15.73 -3.33
N GLU A 39 10.32 -16.16 -4.28
CA GLU A 39 9.31 -17.19 -4.07
C GLU A 39 9.93 -18.55 -3.70
N GLU A 40 11.06 -18.91 -4.30
CA GLU A 40 11.81 -20.12 -3.92
C GLU A 40 12.38 -20.03 -2.51
N LEU A 41 13.01 -18.91 -2.14
CA LEU A 41 13.50 -18.65 -0.79
C LEU A 41 12.36 -18.79 0.23
N VAL A 42 11.22 -18.14 -0.04
CA VAL A 42 10.04 -18.19 0.82
C VAL A 42 9.58 -19.63 1.02
N LYS A 43 9.39 -20.39 -0.05
CA LYS A 43 8.88 -21.77 0.02
C LYS A 43 9.84 -22.75 0.68
N LYS A 44 11.14 -22.66 0.36
CA LYS A 44 12.14 -23.66 0.74
C LYS A 44 12.80 -23.35 2.08
N GLU A 45 12.95 -22.07 2.43
CA GLU A 45 13.79 -21.66 3.56
C GLU A 45 13.01 -20.94 4.67
N ILE A 46 11.92 -20.21 4.38
CA ILE A 46 11.22 -19.40 5.39
C ILE A 46 9.93 -20.06 5.88
N LEU A 47 9.04 -20.47 4.97
CA LEU A 47 7.77 -21.11 5.33
C LEU A 47 7.92 -22.35 6.23
N PRO A 48 8.91 -23.24 6.02
CA PRO A 48 9.12 -24.40 6.90
C PRO A 48 9.47 -24.04 8.35
N ASP A 49 9.98 -22.83 8.60
CA ASP A 49 10.43 -22.35 9.91
C ASP A 49 9.40 -21.41 10.58
N LEU A 50 8.19 -21.28 10.03
CA LEU A 50 7.20 -20.29 10.48
C LEU A 50 6.84 -20.40 11.97
N ASP A 51 6.68 -21.61 12.52
CA ASP A 51 6.34 -21.79 13.94
C ASP A 51 7.47 -21.30 14.87
N ARG A 52 8.73 -21.47 14.45
CA ARG A 52 9.90 -20.97 15.17
C ARG A 52 9.98 -19.44 15.08
N ILE A 53 9.68 -18.89 13.90
CA ILE A 53 9.58 -17.44 13.72
C ILE A 53 8.46 -16.87 14.60
N GLU A 54 7.26 -17.44 14.57
CA GLU A 54 6.11 -17.02 15.38
C GLU A 54 6.35 -17.13 16.89
N SER A 55 7.19 -18.07 17.32
CA SER A 55 7.63 -18.20 18.73
C SER A 55 8.81 -17.31 19.10
N GLN A 56 9.16 -16.34 18.24
CA GLN A 56 10.18 -15.31 18.48
C GLN A 56 11.61 -15.84 18.58
N ASP A 57 11.96 -16.87 17.80
CA ASP A 57 13.36 -17.25 17.57
C ASP A 57 14.08 -16.19 16.73
N PHE A 58 14.47 -15.08 17.36
CA PHE A 58 15.08 -13.94 16.65
C PHE A 58 16.45 -14.25 16.07
N ALA A 59 17.16 -15.25 16.60
CA ALA A 59 18.43 -15.70 16.01
C ALA A 59 18.18 -16.28 14.60
N LEU A 60 17.14 -17.12 14.47
CA LEU A 60 16.69 -17.63 13.18
C LEU A 60 16.21 -16.50 12.26
N VAL A 61 15.44 -15.54 12.77
CA VAL A 61 14.98 -14.41 11.96
C VAL A 61 16.15 -13.62 11.36
N VAL A 62 17.19 -13.34 12.16
CA VAL A 62 18.41 -12.65 11.69
C VAL A 62 19.19 -13.51 10.68
N GLU A 63 19.28 -14.82 10.90
CA GLU A 63 19.88 -15.75 9.93
C GLU A 63 19.17 -15.69 8.58
N LYS A 64 17.83 -15.73 8.56
CA LYS A 64 17.03 -15.65 7.32
C LYS A 64 17.12 -14.26 6.67
N LEU A 65 17.26 -13.18 7.44
CA LEU A 65 17.53 -11.85 6.88
C LEU A 65 18.89 -11.79 6.18
N ARG A 66 19.95 -12.37 6.76
CA ARG A 66 21.26 -12.48 6.09
C ARG A 66 21.16 -13.29 4.81
N ARG A 67 20.37 -14.36 4.81
CA ARG A 67 20.08 -15.11 3.60
C ARG A 67 19.40 -14.27 2.51
N CYS A 68 18.48 -13.38 2.89
CA CYS A 68 17.90 -12.41 1.95
C CYS A 68 18.96 -11.45 1.38
N ALA A 69 19.90 -10.99 2.21
CA ALA A 69 20.99 -10.13 1.79
C ALA A 69 21.95 -10.83 0.80
N GLU A 70 22.33 -12.07 1.06
CA GLU A 70 23.16 -12.90 0.18
C GLU A 70 22.57 -13.09 -1.22
N LEU A 71 21.23 -13.10 -1.31
CA LEU A 71 20.49 -13.19 -2.57
C LEU A 71 20.28 -11.82 -3.24
N GLY A 72 20.84 -10.74 -2.67
CA GLY A 72 20.74 -9.38 -3.20
C GLY A 72 19.41 -8.69 -2.93
N LEU A 73 18.53 -9.26 -2.09
CA LEU A 73 17.17 -8.73 -1.89
C LEU A 73 17.13 -7.41 -1.11
N PHE A 74 18.24 -7.00 -0.49
CA PHE A 74 18.38 -5.69 0.17
C PHE A 74 18.94 -4.61 -0.76
N LEU A 75 19.46 -5.00 -1.93
CA LEU A 75 20.16 -4.10 -2.86
C LEU A 75 19.22 -3.38 -3.82
N VAL A 76 17.97 -3.85 -3.96
CA VAL A 76 16.99 -3.39 -4.95
C VAL A 76 16.79 -1.87 -4.92
N ASP A 77 16.53 -1.30 -3.75
CA ASP A 77 16.27 0.14 -3.59
C ASP A 77 17.56 0.96 -3.32
N VAL A 78 18.74 0.33 -3.40
CA VAL A 78 20.03 0.94 -3.04
C VAL A 78 20.75 1.40 -4.30
N PRO A 79 21.38 2.59 -4.31
CA PRO A 79 22.05 3.12 -5.50
C PRO A 79 23.29 2.31 -5.88
N GLU A 80 23.60 2.23 -7.17
CA GLU A 80 24.76 1.49 -7.68
C GLU A 80 26.09 2.01 -7.10
N ASP A 81 26.22 3.33 -6.91
CA ASP A 81 27.40 3.97 -6.31
C ASP A 81 27.71 3.48 -4.88
N TYR A 82 26.74 2.85 -4.22
CA TYR A 82 26.88 2.26 -2.88
C TYR A 82 26.76 0.73 -2.90
N GLY A 83 27.03 0.10 -4.05
CA GLY A 83 26.99 -1.36 -4.21
C GLY A 83 25.59 -1.95 -4.31
N GLY A 84 24.57 -1.11 -4.50
CA GLY A 84 23.19 -1.52 -4.75
C GLY A 84 22.91 -1.90 -6.21
N LEU A 85 21.64 -2.19 -6.50
CA LEU A 85 21.17 -2.52 -7.85
C LEU A 85 20.33 -1.41 -8.49
N GLU A 86 19.89 -0.42 -7.71
CA GLU A 86 19.08 0.73 -8.11
C GLU A 86 17.91 0.36 -9.06
N LEU A 87 17.23 -0.73 -8.74
CA LEU A 87 16.12 -1.24 -9.52
C LEU A 87 14.85 -0.43 -9.27
N ASP A 88 13.89 -0.63 -10.17
CA ASP A 88 12.62 0.06 -10.18
C ASP A 88 11.71 -0.33 -8.99
N LYS A 89 10.73 0.53 -8.70
CA LYS A 89 9.75 0.32 -7.63
C LYS A 89 8.82 -0.84 -7.92
N VAL A 90 8.54 -1.12 -9.19
CA VAL A 90 7.84 -2.36 -9.58
C VAL A 90 8.54 -3.60 -9.02
N THR A 91 9.86 -3.71 -9.17
CA THR A 91 10.67 -4.82 -8.63
C THR A 91 10.55 -4.88 -7.11
N SER A 92 10.72 -3.73 -6.45
CA SER A 92 10.59 -3.63 -4.98
C SER A 92 9.21 -4.08 -4.48
N MET A 93 8.13 -3.69 -5.17
CA MET A 93 6.76 -4.12 -4.83
C MET A 93 6.55 -5.61 -5.08
N LEU A 94 7.10 -6.14 -6.18
CA LEU A 94 7.00 -7.57 -6.51
C LEU A 94 7.73 -8.43 -5.48
N LEU A 95 8.88 -7.99 -4.95
CA LEU A 95 9.54 -8.69 -3.84
C LEU A 95 8.71 -8.63 -2.55
N ALA A 96 8.13 -7.47 -2.23
CA ALA A 96 7.25 -7.34 -1.07
C ALA A 96 6.01 -8.24 -1.17
N GLU A 97 5.43 -8.39 -2.37
CA GLU A 97 4.34 -9.33 -2.65
C GLU A 97 4.78 -10.78 -2.42
N LYS A 98 5.93 -11.19 -2.96
CA LYS A 98 6.41 -12.58 -2.84
C LYS A 98 6.81 -12.96 -1.42
N MET A 99 7.31 -12.02 -0.63
CA MET A 99 7.66 -12.24 0.77
C MET A 99 6.42 -12.38 1.67
N ALA A 100 5.30 -11.78 1.28
CA ALA A 100 4.09 -11.60 2.09
C ALA A 100 3.51 -12.87 2.76
N PRO A 101 3.51 -14.07 2.14
CA PRO A 101 2.97 -15.28 2.77
C PRO A 101 3.70 -15.70 4.06
N THR A 102 4.89 -15.14 4.32
CA THR A 102 5.70 -15.43 5.51
C THR A 102 5.26 -14.70 6.78
N GLY A 103 4.18 -13.90 6.71
CA GLY A 103 3.58 -13.23 7.87
C GLY A 103 4.59 -12.35 8.62
N SER A 104 4.91 -12.71 9.86
CA SER A 104 5.89 -12.01 10.69
C SER A 104 7.21 -11.68 10.00
N PHE A 105 7.74 -12.62 9.20
CA PHE A 105 9.03 -12.41 8.55
C PHE A 105 8.94 -11.36 7.44
N SER A 106 7.81 -11.24 6.74
CA SER A 106 7.63 -10.23 5.70
C SER A 106 7.65 -8.81 6.28
N ILE A 107 7.14 -8.62 7.49
CA ILE A 107 7.21 -7.34 8.21
C ILE A 107 8.64 -7.01 8.61
N THR A 108 9.39 -8.00 9.08
CA THR A 108 10.81 -7.84 9.42
C THR A 108 11.64 -7.48 8.19
N TYR A 109 11.44 -8.18 7.07
CA TYR A 109 12.07 -7.88 5.77
C TYR A 109 11.67 -6.51 5.23
N GLY A 110 10.38 -6.16 5.27
CA GLY A 110 9.86 -4.86 4.85
C GLY A 110 10.36 -3.72 5.73
N GLY A 111 10.53 -3.97 7.03
CA GLY A 111 11.16 -3.07 7.98
C GLY A 111 12.60 -2.76 7.59
N GLN A 112 13.38 -3.78 7.25
CA GLN A 112 14.77 -3.63 6.78
C GLN A 112 14.85 -2.84 5.47
N THR A 113 14.17 -3.32 4.42
CA THR A 113 14.30 -2.78 3.05
C THR A 113 13.50 -1.50 2.81
N GLY A 114 12.60 -1.14 3.72
CA GLY A 114 11.82 0.08 3.69
C GLY A 114 12.34 1.08 4.71
N ILE A 115 11.61 1.22 5.81
CA ILE A 115 11.81 2.27 6.81
C ILE A 115 13.18 2.21 7.53
N GLY A 116 13.84 1.05 7.59
CA GLY A 116 15.16 0.87 8.19
C GLY A 116 16.34 1.30 7.31
N LEU A 117 16.16 1.31 5.98
CA LEU A 117 17.22 1.56 5.00
C LEU A 117 16.99 2.86 4.22
N LEU A 118 15.76 3.11 3.75
CA LEU A 118 15.44 4.22 2.85
C LEU A 118 15.71 5.62 3.41
N PRO A 119 15.51 5.92 4.72
CA PRO A 119 15.90 7.23 5.25
C PRO A 119 17.37 7.56 4.98
N LEU A 120 18.28 6.58 5.17
CA LEU A 120 19.70 6.76 4.92
C LEU A 120 20.02 6.87 3.43
N VAL A 121 19.35 6.08 2.58
CA VAL A 121 19.50 6.19 1.12
C VAL A 121 19.12 7.59 0.62
N TYR A 122 17.98 8.12 1.07
CA TYR A 122 17.43 9.38 0.55
C TYR A 122 18.05 10.63 1.18
N TYR A 123 18.44 10.57 2.45
CA TYR A 123 18.84 11.76 3.23
C TYR A 123 20.23 11.66 3.86
N GLY A 124 20.90 10.51 3.73
CA GLY A 124 22.25 10.31 4.26
C GLY A 124 23.27 11.18 3.53
N THR A 125 24.20 11.76 4.29
CA THR A 125 25.42 12.35 3.74
C THR A 125 26.36 11.26 3.21
N GLY A 126 27.36 11.63 2.39
CA GLY A 126 28.36 10.67 1.90
C GLY A 126 29.01 9.87 3.03
N GLY A 127 29.48 10.54 4.09
CA GLY A 127 30.10 9.87 5.24
C GLY A 127 29.14 8.99 6.05
N GLN A 128 27.86 9.36 6.16
CA GLN A 128 26.85 8.49 6.80
C GLN A 128 26.60 7.24 5.95
N LYS A 129 26.48 7.40 4.63
CA LYS A 129 26.24 6.30 3.69
C LYS A 129 27.42 5.32 3.68
N GLU A 130 28.65 5.82 3.58
CA GLU A 130 29.88 5.01 3.67
C GLU A 130 29.98 4.23 4.99
N ARG A 131 29.53 4.83 6.10
CA ARG A 131 29.60 4.19 7.43
C ARG A 131 28.58 3.07 7.63
N TYR A 132 27.39 3.19 7.04
CA TYR A 132 26.23 2.38 7.42
C TYR A 132 25.62 1.55 6.30
N LEU A 133 25.63 2.01 5.03
CA LEU A 133 24.88 1.33 3.97
C LEU A 133 25.37 -0.10 3.76
N ASP A 134 26.69 -0.31 3.62
CA ASP A 134 27.27 -1.64 3.39
C ASP A 134 26.85 -2.66 4.45
N LYS A 135 26.83 -2.26 5.72
CA LYS A 135 26.41 -3.14 6.82
C LYS A 135 24.92 -3.50 6.75
N LEU A 136 24.07 -2.54 6.36
CA LEU A 136 22.64 -2.77 6.20
C LEU A 136 22.32 -3.63 4.98
N THR A 137 23.06 -3.44 3.89
CA THR A 137 22.82 -4.15 2.63
C THR A 137 23.35 -5.57 2.62
N THR A 138 24.44 -5.83 3.35
CA THR A 138 24.97 -7.18 3.58
C THR A 138 24.22 -7.96 4.65
N GLY A 139 23.33 -7.30 5.41
CA GLY A 139 22.64 -7.91 6.55
C GLY A 139 23.54 -8.17 7.75
N GLU A 140 24.75 -7.60 7.77
CA GLU A 140 25.57 -7.53 8.99
C GLU A 140 24.77 -6.81 10.08
N TRP A 141 24.17 -5.68 9.73
CA TRP A 141 23.32 -4.86 10.59
C TRP A 141 21.87 -4.85 10.12
N VAL A 142 20.97 -4.80 11.08
CA VAL A 142 19.54 -4.60 10.84
C VAL A 142 19.12 -3.16 11.20
N GLY A 143 18.33 -2.55 10.34
CA GLY A 143 17.74 -1.23 10.50
C GLY A 143 16.36 -1.27 11.14
N ALA A 144 16.04 -0.23 11.89
CA ALA A 144 14.74 0.04 12.48
C ALA A 144 14.38 1.53 12.39
N TYR A 145 13.09 1.83 12.53
CA TYR A 145 12.55 3.17 12.35
C TYR A 145 11.70 3.57 13.56
N ALA A 146 12.12 4.63 14.25
CA ALA A 146 11.59 5.01 15.54
C ALA A 146 10.96 6.41 15.50
N LEU A 147 9.71 6.44 15.02
CA LEU A 147 8.89 7.65 14.88
C LEU A 147 7.84 7.77 15.98
N THR A 148 7.01 6.75 16.13
CA THR A 148 5.86 6.70 17.03
C THR A 148 6.26 6.81 18.50
N GLU A 149 5.42 7.48 19.29
CA GLU A 149 5.52 7.57 20.75
C GLU A 149 4.18 7.19 21.39
N PRO A 150 4.11 6.90 22.70
CA PRO A 150 2.86 6.51 23.36
C PRO A 150 1.70 7.49 23.13
N ASP A 151 2.00 8.79 23.13
CA ASP A 151 1.00 9.86 22.94
C ASP A 151 0.92 10.37 21.48
N CYS A 152 1.75 9.84 20.56
CA CYS A 152 1.91 10.39 19.20
C CYS A 152 2.03 9.27 18.16
N GLY A 153 0.88 8.81 17.65
CA GLY A 153 0.78 7.89 16.51
C GLY A 153 0.48 8.63 15.20
N SER A 154 -0.80 8.84 14.91
CA SER A 154 -1.29 9.52 13.70
C SER A 154 -0.83 10.98 13.56
N ASP A 155 -0.38 11.60 14.65
CA ASP A 155 0.19 12.96 14.69
C ASP A 155 1.67 12.91 15.09
N PRO A 156 2.55 12.41 14.19
CA PRO A 156 3.93 12.12 14.53
C PRO A 156 4.77 13.38 14.78
N LEU A 157 4.35 14.54 14.25
CA LEU A 157 5.09 15.80 14.41
C LEU A 157 4.98 16.37 15.83
N ASN A 158 4.01 15.90 16.61
CA ASN A 158 3.83 16.25 18.01
C ASN A 158 4.64 15.41 19.00
N ALA A 159 5.56 14.58 18.49
CA ALA A 159 6.60 13.88 19.24
C ALA A 159 7.21 14.73 20.39
N ARG A 160 7.41 14.08 21.53
CA ARG A 160 7.94 14.66 22.77
C ARG A 160 9.38 14.24 23.07
N THR A 161 9.93 13.24 22.38
CA THR A 161 11.35 12.94 22.48
C THR A 161 12.16 14.19 22.13
N THR A 162 13.05 14.61 23.04
CA THR A 162 13.88 15.81 22.88
C THR A 162 15.30 15.44 22.49
N ALA A 163 16.00 16.35 21.82
CA ALA A 163 17.43 16.31 21.59
C ALA A 163 18.06 17.63 22.07
N THR A 164 19.06 17.58 22.93
CA THR A 164 19.77 18.78 23.42
C THR A 164 21.25 18.67 23.14
N LEU A 165 21.83 19.69 22.51
CA LEU A 165 23.26 19.72 22.20
C LEU A 165 24.08 19.82 23.49
N THR A 166 25.12 19.01 23.63
CA THR A 166 26.05 19.08 24.75
C THR A 166 26.85 20.38 24.73
N ALA A 167 27.31 20.84 25.89
CA ALA A 167 28.07 22.10 26.01
C ALA A 167 29.35 22.14 25.16
N ASP A 168 29.95 20.98 24.88
CA ASP A 168 31.12 20.84 24.01
C ASP A 168 30.78 20.76 22.51
N GLY A 169 29.48 20.77 22.15
CA GLY A 169 28.99 20.74 20.79
C GLY A 169 29.19 19.42 20.04
N ARG A 170 29.57 18.34 20.74
CA ARG A 170 29.93 17.06 20.09
C ARG A 170 28.79 16.06 19.99
N TYR A 171 27.79 16.15 20.87
CA TYR A 171 26.70 15.18 20.94
C TYR A 171 25.36 15.87 21.12
N TYR A 172 24.31 15.24 20.63
CA TYR A 172 22.94 15.44 21.10
C TYR A 172 22.62 14.41 22.19
N LEU A 173 22.04 14.87 23.29
CA LEU A 173 21.46 14.01 24.32
C LEU A 173 19.98 13.83 24.00
N LEU A 174 19.60 12.62 23.59
CA LEU A 174 18.23 12.27 23.28
C LEU A 174 17.52 11.73 24.53
N ASN A 175 16.32 12.25 24.80
CA ASN A 175 15.50 11.81 25.95
C ASN A 175 14.07 11.54 25.51
N GLY A 176 13.55 10.36 25.81
CA GLY A 176 12.15 9.97 25.56
C GLY A 176 11.96 8.49 25.28
N VAL A 177 10.75 8.12 24.87
CA VAL A 177 10.37 6.73 24.59
C VAL A 177 9.71 6.65 23.22
N LYS A 178 10.20 5.76 22.37
CA LYS A 178 9.59 5.41 21.08
C LYS A 178 8.85 4.10 21.22
N GLN A 179 7.69 3.97 20.56
CA GLN A 179 6.70 2.94 20.81
C GLN A 179 6.43 2.11 19.55
N PHE A 180 6.29 0.79 19.71
CA PHE A 180 6.00 -0.16 18.62
C PHE A 180 7.08 -0.21 17.53
N ILE A 181 8.35 -0.29 17.92
CA ILE A 181 9.46 -0.27 16.96
C ILE A 181 9.70 -1.67 16.42
N THR A 182 9.39 -1.85 15.13
CA THR A 182 9.69 -3.07 14.38
C THR A 182 11.20 -3.32 14.36
N ASN A 183 11.59 -4.59 14.48
CA ASN A 183 12.99 -5.08 14.54
C ASN A 183 13.75 -4.69 15.82
N ALA A 184 13.14 -4.02 16.79
CA ALA A 184 13.83 -3.46 17.95
C ALA A 184 14.67 -4.45 18.76
N GLY A 185 14.25 -5.71 18.84
CA GLY A 185 14.93 -6.77 19.57
C GLY A 185 16.31 -7.12 19.03
N PHE A 186 16.57 -6.86 17.74
CA PHE A 186 17.81 -7.24 17.06
C PHE A 186 18.38 -6.19 16.09
N ALA A 187 17.73 -5.04 15.91
CA ALA A 187 18.26 -3.96 15.08
C ALA A 187 19.49 -3.29 15.71
N ASP A 188 20.43 -2.91 14.85
CA ASP A 188 21.70 -2.28 15.19
C ASP A 188 21.67 -0.77 14.95
N LEU A 189 20.91 -0.32 13.94
CA LEU A 189 20.76 1.09 13.59
C LEU A 189 19.30 1.53 13.59
N PHE A 190 19.02 2.63 14.26
CA PHE A 190 17.68 3.19 14.40
C PHE A 190 17.63 4.58 13.78
N THR A 191 16.68 4.82 12.87
CA THR A 191 16.32 6.20 12.50
C THR A 191 15.34 6.74 13.54
N VAL A 192 15.82 7.54 14.49
CA VAL A 192 15.04 8.08 15.61
C VAL A 192 14.61 9.51 15.34
N PHE A 193 13.33 9.82 15.55
CA PHE A 193 12.80 11.17 15.46
C PHE A 193 12.69 11.82 16.83
N ALA A 194 13.23 13.04 16.94
CA ALA A 194 13.25 13.84 18.15
C ALA A 194 13.18 15.35 17.82
N LYS A 195 12.82 16.17 18.80
CA LYS A 195 12.80 17.63 18.67
C LYS A 195 14.04 18.25 19.30
N ILE A 196 14.88 18.87 18.47
CA ILE A 196 16.00 19.68 18.97
C ILE A 196 15.42 20.86 19.75
N ASP A 197 15.89 21.02 21.00
CA ASP A 197 15.41 22.02 21.97
C ASP A 197 13.88 22.00 22.18
N GLY A 198 13.26 20.82 22.01
CA GLY A 198 11.82 20.64 22.12
C GLY A 198 11.00 21.30 20.99
N LYS A 199 11.65 21.85 19.95
CA LYS A 199 11.00 22.61 18.88
C LYS A 199 11.22 22.02 17.50
N HIS A 200 12.46 21.71 17.14
CA HIS A 200 12.84 21.40 15.76
C HIS A 200 12.82 19.90 15.51
N PHE A 201 11.71 19.41 14.93
CA PHE A 201 11.51 18.00 14.59
C PHE A 201 12.55 17.51 13.56
N SER A 202 13.43 16.60 14.00
CA SER A 202 14.64 16.16 13.29
C SER A 202 14.77 14.64 13.37
N ALA A 203 15.58 14.05 12.49
CA ALA A 203 15.88 12.62 12.50
C ALA A 203 17.35 12.38 12.86
N PHE A 204 17.63 11.27 13.53
CA PHE A 204 18.96 10.89 13.99
C PHE A 204 19.22 9.42 13.68
N LEU A 205 20.44 9.11 13.24
CA LEU A 205 20.96 7.75 13.15
C LEU A 205 21.49 7.33 14.52
N VAL A 206 20.81 6.43 15.21
CA VAL A 206 21.16 6.01 16.58
C VAL A 206 21.57 4.55 16.56
N GLU A 207 22.81 4.27 16.94
CA GLU A 207 23.29 2.89 17.06
C GLU A 207 22.82 2.29 18.38
N ARG A 208 22.48 0.99 18.36
CA ARG A 208 22.02 0.23 19.54
C ARG A 208 22.99 0.31 20.72
N GLY A 209 24.29 0.44 20.44
CA GLY A 209 25.37 0.47 21.43
C GLY A 209 25.66 1.86 22.02
N PHE A 210 24.96 2.92 21.62
CA PHE A 210 25.18 4.24 22.19
C PHE A 210 24.77 4.31 23.67
N GLU A 211 25.56 5.03 24.48
CA GLU A 211 25.25 5.28 25.89
C GLU A 211 23.86 5.88 26.03
N GLY A 212 23.05 5.39 26.97
CA GLY A 212 21.68 5.87 27.22
C GLY A 212 20.60 5.29 26.30
N PHE A 213 20.96 4.39 25.36
CA PHE A 213 20.00 3.63 24.56
C PHE A 213 19.65 2.30 25.23
N SER A 214 18.36 1.95 25.26
CA SER A 214 17.93 0.59 25.64
C SER A 214 16.63 0.18 24.94
N VAL A 215 16.39 -1.13 24.89
CA VAL A 215 15.20 -1.74 24.30
C VAL A 215 14.32 -2.29 25.42
N GLY A 216 13.02 -2.01 25.35
CA GLY A 216 12.02 -2.55 26.26
C GLY A 216 11.72 -4.03 26.02
N ALA A 217 10.76 -4.57 26.78
CA ALA A 217 10.27 -5.92 26.53
C ALA A 217 9.49 -6.01 25.20
N GLU A 218 9.46 -7.21 24.61
CA GLU A 218 8.65 -7.50 23.43
C GLU A 218 7.15 -7.35 23.72
N GLU A 219 6.44 -6.71 22.78
CA GLU A 219 5.00 -6.48 22.84
C GLU A 219 4.21 -7.77 22.62
N LYS A 220 3.13 -7.95 23.39
CA LYS A 220 2.19 -9.07 23.22
C LYS A 220 1.11 -8.68 22.20
N LYS A 221 1.22 -9.23 20.99
CA LYS A 221 0.39 -8.83 19.84
C LYS A 221 -0.71 -9.84 19.51
N MET A 222 -1.86 -9.35 19.06
CA MET A 222 -2.73 -10.08 18.11
C MET A 222 -1.96 -10.10 16.79
N GLY A 223 -1.80 -11.17 16.03
CA GLY A 223 -1.04 -11.19 14.78
C GLY A 223 0.48 -10.89 14.85
N LEU A 224 1.17 -11.32 13.79
CA LEU A 224 2.57 -11.03 13.46
C LEU A 224 3.51 -11.19 14.66
N LYS A 225 3.35 -12.28 15.40
CA LYS A 225 3.98 -12.47 16.72
C LYS A 225 5.50 -12.55 16.61
N GLY A 226 5.99 -13.19 15.55
CA GLY A 226 7.40 -13.34 15.24
C GLY A 226 8.12 -12.07 14.77
N SER A 227 7.39 -11.01 14.42
CA SER A 227 8.01 -9.71 14.17
C SER A 227 8.37 -9.07 15.51
N SER A 228 9.64 -8.76 15.72
CA SER A 228 10.07 -8.05 16.93
C SER A 228 9.41 -6.68 16.98
N THR A 229 8.83 -6.34 18.12
CA THR A 229 8.15 -5.07 18.36
C THR A 229 8.36 -4.70 19.82
N ALA A 230 9.13 -3.65 20.07
CA ALA A 230 9.40 -3.20 21.43
C ALA A 230 9.44 -1.67 21.53
N GLN A 231 9.49 -1.17 22.77
CA GLN A 231 9.84 0.22 23.02
C GLN A 231 11.33 0.45 22.83
N ILE A 232 11.69 1.65 22.38
CA ILE A 232 13.06 2.18 22.46
C ILE A 232 13.09 3.27 23.52
N ILE A 233 13.96 3.11 24.50
CA ILE A 233 14.08 4.01 25.64
C ILE A 233 15.40 4.78 25.49
N LEU A 234 15.30 6.09 25.50
CA LEU A 234 16.40 7.03 25.36
C LEU A 234 16.49 7.81 26.67
N ASP A 235 17.50 7.52 27.48
CA ASP A 235 17.82 8.24 28.71
C ASP A 235 19.17 8.92 28.53
N ASN A 236 19.12 10.21 28.19
CA ASN A 236 20.28 11.01 27.81
C ASN A 236 21.15 10.30 26.76
N ALA A 237 20.50 9.64 25.80
CA ALA A 237 21.16 8.84 24.80
C ALA A 237 22.13 9.71 23.99
N ARG A 238 23.41 9.34 23.99
CA ARG A 238 24.51 10.19 23.52
C ARG A 238 24.80 9.97 22.04
N VAL A 239 24.20 10.79 21.19
CA VAL A 239 24.26 10.67 19.72
C VAL A 239 25.23 11.70 19.14
N PRO A 240 26.25 11.32 18.34
CA PRO A 240 27.16 12.29 17.73
C PRO A 240 26.44 13.31 16.83
N VAL A 241 26.97 14.53 16.71
CA VAL A 241 26.33 15.58 15.87
C VAL A 241 26.29 15.20 14.38
N GLU A 242 27.27 14.44 13.91
CA GLU A 242 27.34 13.91 12.55
C GLU A 242 26.29 12.83 12.25
N ASN A 243 25.60 12.33 13.27
CA ASN A 243 24.51 11.37 13.14
C ASN A 243 23.13 12.04 12.96
N LEU A 244 23.05 13.38 12.93
CA LEU A 244 21.87 14.09 12.47
C LEU A 244 21.60 13.73 11.00
N LEU A 245 20.42 13.20 10.69
CA LEU A 245 20.02 12.83 9.34
C LEU A 245 19.23 13.97 8.69
N GLY A 246 19.73 14.46 7.55
CA GLY A 246 19.17 15.63 6.88
C GLY A 246 19.41 16.94 7.65
N GLU A 247 18.44 17.85 7.61
CA GLU A 247 18.56 19.18 8.21
C GLU A 247 17.81 19.30 9.56
N PRO A 248 18.33 20.09 10.53
CA PRO A 248 17.60 20.41 11.76
C PRO A 248 16.20 20.96 11.47
N GLY A 249 15.17 20.38 12.09
CA GLY A 249 13.77 20.83 11.94
C GLY A 249 13.10 20.39 10.63
N LYS A 250 13.80 19.65 9.76
CA LYS A 250 13.26 19.13 8.50
C LYS A 250 12.98 17.63 8.52
N GLY A 251 12.91 17.01 9.70
CA GLY A 251 12.59 15.59 9.87
C GLY A 251 11.24 15.18 9.26
N HIS A 252 10.28 16.10 9.16
CA HIS A 252 8.99 15.84 8.52
C HIS A 252 9.12 15.45 7.05
N LYS A 253 10.12 15.98 6.32
CA LYS A 253 10.38 15.58 4.93
C LYS A 253 10.78 14.12 4.86
N ILE A 254 11.68 13.69 5.76
CA ILE A 254 12.16 12.31 5.86
C ILE A 254 10.99 11.38 6.16
N ALA A 255 10.20 11.71 7.20
CA ALA A 255 9.09 10.88 7.62
C ALA A 255 8.04 10.70 6.50
N PHE A 256 7.60 11.79 5.86
CA PHE A 256 6.53 11.70 4.87
C PHE A 256 6.98 11.09 3.53
N ASN A 257 8.22 11.30 3.09
CA ASN A 257 8.72 10.66 1.87
C ASN A 257 8.83 9.15 2.02
N VAL A 258 9.43 8.69 3.11
CA VAL A 258 9.57 7.25 3.38
C VAL A 258 8.20 6.60 3.56
N LEU A 259 7.25 7.29 4.20
CA LEU A 259 5.87 6.83 4.39
C LEU A 259 5.12 6.63 3.06
N ASN A 260 5.39 7.41 2.01
CA ASN A 260 4.77 7.21 0.70
C ASN A 260 5.18 5.87 0.07
N ILE A 261 6.45 5.49 0.18
CA ILE A 261 6.92 4.17 -0.27
C ILE A 261 6.44 3.06 0.67
N GLY A 262 6.44 3.31 1.99
CA GLY A 262 5.90 2.39 2.99
C GLY A 262 4.44 2.00 2.72
N ARG A 263 3.59 2.98 2.42
CA ARG A 263 2.18 2.78 2.01
C ARG A 263 2.04 1.84 0.81
N LEU A 264 2.86 2.04 -0.22
CA LEU A 264 2.83 1.21 -1.42
C LEU A 264 3.37 -0.20 -1.16
N LYS A 265 4.45 -0.34 -0.38
CA LYS A 265 4.98 -1.65 0.07
C LYS A 265 3.93 -2.42 0.86
N VAL A 266 3.22 -1.77 1.78
CA VAL A 266 2.10 -2.37 2.51
C VAL A 266 0.98 -2.81 1.57
N ALA A 267 0.66 -2.02 0.54
CA ALA A 267 -0.34 -2.41 -0.45
C ALA A 267 0.08 -3.68 -1.21
N ALA A 268 1.34 -3.76 -1.63
CA ALA A 268 1.91 -4.94 -2.30
C ALA A 268 1.94 -6.17 -1.38
N THR A 269 2.37 -6.01 -0.12
CA THR A 269 2.33 -7.06 0.89
C THR A 269 0.89 -7.54 1.14
N ALA A 270 -0.09 -6.63 1.20
CA ALA A 270 -1.49 -7.00 1.35
C ALA A 270 -2.01 -7.84 0.18
N GLY A 271 -1.63 -7.48 -1.06
CA GLY A 271 -1.93 -8.29 -2.24
C GLY A 271 -1.32 -9.69 -2.17
N GLY A 272 -0.05 -9.79 -1.76
CA GLY A 272 0.64 -11.08 -1.59
C GLY A 272 0.04 -11.95 -0.48
N MET A 273 -0.31 -11.36 0.67
CA MET A 273 -1.03 -12.04 1.75
C MET A 273 -2.39 -12.55 1.26
N ALA A 274 -3.13 -11.74 0.50
CA ALA A 274 -4.42 -12.11 -0.04
C ALA A 274 -4.31 -13.28 -1.03
N LYS A 275 -3.29 -13.30 -1.89
CA LYS A 275 -3.01 -14.43 -2.80
C LYS A 275 -2.69 -15.72 -2.04
N GLY A 276 -1.88 -15.62 -0.97
CA GLY A 276 -1.55 -16.75 -0.10
C GLY A 276 -2.78 -17.28 0.64
N ALA A 277 -3.56 -16.41 1.28
CA ALA A 277 -4.78 -16.79 1.99
C ALA A 277 -5.86 -17.35 1.05
N PHE A 278 -5.99 -16.79 -0.14
CA PHE A 278 -6.92 -17.30 -1.16
C PHE A 278 -6.61 -18.73 -1.58
N ALA A 279 -5.33 -19.10 -1.69
CA ALA A 279 -4.93 -20.47 -2.01
C ALA A 279 -5.40 -21.46 -0.93
N GLU A 280 -5.35 -21.08 0.36
CA GLU A 280 -5.88 -21.90 1.46
C GLU A 280 -7.38 -22.14 1.29
N ALA A 281 -8.16 -21.09 1.00
CA ALA A 281 -9.61 -21.23 0.80
C ALA A 281 -9.96 -22.02 -0.46
N ALA A 282 -9.28 -21.76 -1.58
CA ALA A 282 -9.52 -22.46 -2.84
C ALA A 282 -9.20 -23.96 -2.71
N GLY A 283 -8.06 -24.32 -2.11
CA GLY A 283 -7.69 -25.69 -1.81
C GLY A 283 -8.72 -26.37 -0.91
N TYR A 284 -9.00 -25.77 0.27
CA TYR A 284 -9.94 -26.33 1.24
C TYR A 284 -11.34 -26.54 0.66
N ALA A 285 -11.80 -25.63 -0.22
CA ALA A 285 -13.10 -25.73 -0.86
C ALA A 285 -13.25 -26.97 -1.77
N THR A 286 -12.15 -27.48 -2.32
CA THR A 286 -12.13 -28.67 -3.18
C THR A 286 -12.00 -29.98 -2.39
N GLU A 287 -11.49 -29.93 -1.17
CA GLU A 287 -11.27 -31.11 -0.33
C GLU A 287 -12.44 -31.38 0.63
N ARG A 288 -12.96 -30.32 1.27
CA ARG A 288 -13.98 -30.45 2.30
C ARG A 288 -15.31 -30.87 1.70
N LYS A 289 -15.91 -31.93 2.25
CA LYS A 289 -17.24 -32.42 1.85
C LYS A 289 -18.30 -32.15 2.92
N GLN A 290 -19.46 -31.65 2.51
CA GLN A 290 -20.68 -31.54 3.31
C GLN A 290 -21.90 -31.85 2.44
N PHE A 291 -22.96 -32.40 3.04
CA PHE A 291 -24.16 -32.82 2.30
C PHE A 291 -23.86 -33.70 1.07
N GLY A 292 -22.83 -34.57 1.17
CA GLY A 292 -22.45 -35.51 0.12
C GLY A 292 -21.66 -34.95 -1.08
N ARG A 293 -21.29 -33.66 -1.09
CA ARG A 293 -20.48 -33.03 -2.15
C ARG A 293 -19.39 -32.11 -1.61
N ILE A 294 -18.44 -31.73 -2.46
CA ILE A 294 -17.40 -30.77 -2.06
C ILE A 294 -18.01 -29.39 -1.83
N ILE A 295 -17.48 -28.61 -0.88
CA ILE A 295 -18.10 -27.34 -0.53
C ILE A 295 -17.97 -26.29 -1.64
N GLY A 296 -16.96 -26.40 -2.49
CA GLY A 296 -16.77 -25.57 -3.68
C GLY A 296 -17.89 -25.68 -4.72
N ASP A 297 -18.81 -26.64 -4.61
CA ASP A 297 -19.99 -26.77 -5.49
C ASP A 297 -21.22 -26.00 -4.96
N PHE A 298 -21.15 -25.44 -3.75
CA PHE A 298 -22.22 -24.57 -3.25
C PHE A 298 -22.02 -23.16 -3.81
N GLY A 299 -23.08 -22.60 -4.39
CA GLY A 299 -23.06 -21.24 -4.95
C GLY A 299 -22.59 -20.17 -3.97
N ALA A 300 -22.89 -20.32 -2.67
CA ALA A 300 -22.42 -19.40 -1.64
C ALA A 300 -20.90 -19.42 -1.44
N ILE A 301 -20.23 -20.57 -1.67
CA ILE A 301 -18.76 -20.65 -1.64
C ILE A 301 -18.17 -20.14 -2.94
N GLN A 302 -18.80 -20.46 -4.08
CA GLN A 302 -18.39 -19.92 -5.39
C GLN A 302 -18.42 -18.40 -5.41
N GLU A 303 -19.46 -17.78 -4.84
CA GLU A 303 -19.56 -16.32 -4.72
C GLU A 303 -18.38 -15.73 -3.94
N LYS A 304 -18.03 -16.31 -2.79
CA LYS A 304 -16.86 -15.88 -1.99
C LYS A 304 -15.56 -16.00 -2.77
N LEU A 305 -15.33 -17.12 -3.44
CA LEU A 305 -14.12 -17.33 -4.25
C LEU A 305 -14.01 -16.31 -5.39
N ALA A 306 -15.13 -16.00 -6.06
CA ALA A 306 -15.17 -15.01 -7.13
C ALA A 306 -14.87 -13.58 -6.64
N ASP A 307 -15.48 -13.19 -5.52
CA ASP A 307 -15.33 -11.85 -4.96
C ASP A 307 -13.90 -11.65 -4.41
N MET A 308 -13.34 -12.67 -3.75
CA MET A 308 -11.95 -12.65 -3.31
C MET A 308 -10.98 -12.52 -4.51
N ALA A 309 -11.15 -13.33 -5.56
CA ALA A 309 -10.30 -13.26 -6.75
C ALA A 309 -10.40 -11.88 -7.43
N THR A 310 -11.58 -11.28 -7.46
CA THR A 310 -11.81 -9.94 -8.02
C THR A 310 -11.13 -8.84 -7.18
N GLY A 311 -11.20 -8.94 -5.85
CA GLY A 311 -10.50 -8.04 -4.94
C GLY A 311 -8.97 -8.09 -5.10
N ILE A 312 -8.42 -9.29 -5.31
CA ILE A 312 -6.99 -9.49 -5.56
C ILE A 312 -6.58 -8.93 -6.94
N PHE A 313 -7.33 -9.22 -7.99
CA PHE A 313 -7.09 -8.66 -9.33
C PHE A 313 -7.08 -7.14 -9.33
N SER A 314 -8.02 -6.55 -8.59
CA SER A 314 -8.09 -5.10 -8.41
C SER A 314 -6.91 -4.56 -7.61
N SER A 315 -6.46 -5.27 -6.58
CA SER A 315 -5.30 -4.88 -5.76
C SER A 315 -4.02 -4.86 -6.59
N ASP A 316 -3.77 -5.91 -7.38
CA ASP A 316 -2.63 -5.96 -8.32
C ASP A 316 -2.68 -4.78 -9.31
N SER A 317 -3.85 -4.52 -9.88
CA SER A 317 -4.04 -3.43 -10.85
C SER A 317 -3.72 -2.06 -10.24
N VAL A 318 -4.08 -1.86 -8.97
CA VAL A 318 -3.81 -0.62 -8.24
C VAL A 318 -2.33 -0.51 -7.88
N VAL A 319 -1.74 -1.52 -7.24
CA VAL A 319 -0.35 -1.50 -6.77
C VAL A 319 0.61 -1.24 -7.93
N TYR A 320 0.49 -2.02 -9.00
CA TYR A 320 1.45 -1.97 -10.10
C TYR A 320 1.25 -0.75 -11.01
N ARG A 321 0.03 -0.21 -11.09
CA ARG A 321 -0.18 1.11 -11.69
C ARG A 321 0.56 2.20 -10.93
N VAL A 322 0.47 2.22 -9.59
CA VAL A 322 1.14 3.25 -8.79
C VAL A 322 2.66 3.09 -8.84
N ALA A 323 3.17 1.86 -8.77
CA ALA A 323 4.60 1.58 -8.94
C ALA A 323 5.12 2.08 -10.30
N GLY A 324 4.40 1.78 -11.40
CA GLY A 324 4.76 2.28 -12.73
C GLY A 324 4.72 3.80 -12.86
N LEU A 325 3.74 4.48 -12.24
CA LEU A 325 3.69 5.94 -12.22
C LEU A 325 4.92 6.56 -11.52
N LEU A 326 5.36 5.95 -10.42
CA LEU A 326 6.57 6.36 -9.72
C LEU A 326 7.82 6.14 -10.59
N ASP A 327 7.94 4.96 -11.18
CA ASP A 327 9.09 4.59 -12.02
C ASP A 327 9.20 5.47 -13.26
N ASP A 328 8.09 5.69 -13.97
CA ASP A 328 8.04 6.58 -15.14
C ASP A 328 8.47 8.00 -14.77
N ARG A 329 8.07 8.50 -13.60
CA ARG A 329 8.46 9.84 -13.12
C ARG A 329 9.93 9.89 -12.72
N ILE A 330 10.40 8.91 -11.97
CA ILE A 330 11.81 8.82 -11.54
C ILE A 330 12.74 8.73 -12.76
N ALA A 331 12.34 7.99 -13.79
CA ALA A 331 13.10 7.86 -15.04
C ALA A 331 13.29 9.19 -15.79
N THR A 332 12.49 10.23 -15.50
CA THR A 332 12.69 11.58 -16.09
C THR A 332 13.75 12.42 -15.39
N LEU A 333 14.27 11.97 -14.26
CA LEU A 333 15.24 12.72 -13.47
C LEU A 333 16.66 12.57 -14.04
N ASP A 334 17.40 13.68 -14.08
CA ASP A 334 18.82 13.67 -14.39
C ASP A 334 19.61 13.13 -13.18
N ARG A 335 20.14 11.91 -13.32
CA ARG A 335 20.92 11.22 -12.28
C ARG A 335 22.25 11.93 -11.97
N SER A 336 22.78 12.73 -12.90
CA SER A 336 24.02 13.48 -12.67
C SER A 336 23.81 14.78 -11.88
N ALA A 337 22.55 15.16 -11.64
CA ALA A 337 22.22 16.37 -10.92
C ALA A 337 22.64 16.28 -9.44
N THR A 338 23.30 17.31 -8.92
CA THR A 338 23.75 17.36 -7.52
C THR A 338 22.58 17.36 -6.52
N ASP A 339 21.39 17.76 -6.97
CA ASP A 339 20.13 17.73 -6.22
C ASP A 339 19.24 16.52 -6.58
N TYR A 340 19.81 15.45 -7.18
CA TYR A 340 19.06 14.27 -7.63
C TYR A 340 18.10 13.73 -6.56
N TYR A 341 18.57 13.50 -5.33
CA TYR A 341 17.71 12.97 -4.27
C TYR A 341 16.62 13.93 -3.82
N GLU A 342 16.83 15.25 -3.90
CA GLU A 342 15.76 16.21 -3.64
C GLU A 342 14.66 16.11 -4.71
N ARG A 343 15.04 15.94 -5.98
CA ARG A 343 14.09 15.71 -7.08
C ARG A 343 13.41 14.34 -6.99
N TYR A 344 14.15 13.32 -6.58
CA TYR A 344 13.65 11.97 -6.35
C TYR A 344 12.54 11.96 -5.29
N GLN A 345 12.77 12.66 -4.17
CA GLN A 345 11.76 12.84 -3.11
C GLN A 345 10.51 13.55 -3.65
N LYS A 346 10.68 14.65 -4.40
CA LYS A 346 9.55 15.35 -5.05
C LYS A 346 8.79 14.47 -6.05
N ALA A 347 9.49 13.59 -6.77
CA ALA A 347 8.87 12.61 -7.67
C ALA A 347 8.02 11.59 -6.91
N ILE A 348 8.44 11.16 -5.74
CA ILE A 348 7.64 10.30 -4.84
C ILE A 348 6.43 11.08 -4.30
N GLU A 349 6.64 12.30 -3.82
CA GLU A 349 5.58 13.16 -3.27
C GLU A 349 4.47 13.45 -4.30
N GLU A 350 4.80 13.52 -5.58
CA GLU A 350 3.85 13.76 -6.67
C GLU A 350 2.68 12.75 -6.67
N TYR A 351 2.95 11.50 -6.27
CA TYR A 351 1.99 10.40 -6.24
C TYR A 351 1.62 9.96 -4.81
N ALA A 352 1.82 10.83 -3.82
CA ALA A 352 1.44 10.55 -2.42
C ALA A 352 -0.06 10.22 -2.26
N LEU A 353 -0.92 10.83 -3.09
CA LEU A 353 -2.36 10.54 -3.15
C LEU A 353 -2.60 9.10 -3.61
N GLU A 354 -1.95 8.68 -4.69
CA GLU A 354 -2.04 7.32 -5.24
C GLU A 354 -1.49 6.26 -4.28
N CYS A 355 -0.38 6.53 -3.59
CA CYS A 355 0.15 5.64 -2.55
C CYS A 355 -0.86 5.43 -1.41
N ALA A 356 -1.54 6.50 -0.97
CA ALA A 356 -2.59 6.41 0.04
C ALA A 356 -3.82 5.64 -0.46
N ILE A 357 -4.22 5.82 -1.74
CA ILE A 357 -5.27 5.00 -2.38
C ILE A 357 -4.89 3.52 -2.34
N ALA A 358 -3.68 3.18 -2.79
CA ALA A 358 -3.20 1.80 -2.85
C ALA A 358 -3.22 1.15 -1.46
N LYS A 359 -2.71 1.85 -0.45
CA LYS A 359 -2.68 1.36 0.93
C LYS A 359 -4.08 1.06 1.46
N VAL A 360 -5.02 2.00 1.33
CA VAL A 360 -6.39 1.80 1.83
C VAL A 360 -7.09 0.69 1.07
N PHE A 361 -7.04 0.74 -0.26
CA PHE A 361 -7.73 -0.22 -1.12
C PHE A 361 -7.28 -1.66 -0.86
N CYS A 362 -5.96 -1.90 -0.90
CA CYS A 362 -5.42 -3.25 -0.84
C CYS A 362 -5.54 -3.85 0.57
N THR A 363 -5.44 -3.02 1.62
CA THR A 363 -5.59 -3.51 3.00
C THR A 363 -7.05 -3.79 3.37
N ASP A 364 -8.01 -3.01 2.85
CA ASP A 364 -9.43 -3.35 3.01
C ASP A 364 -9.82 -4.58 2.16
N ALA A 365 -9.23 -4.75 0.96
CA ALA A 365 -9.41 -5.95 0.16
C ALA A 365 -8.83 -7.20 0.84
N LEU A 366 -7.65 -7.10 1.45
CA LEU A 366 -7.06 -8.18 2.25
C LEU A 366 -7.98 -8.56 3.41
N ALA A 367 -8.48 -7.58 4.17
CA ALA A 367 -9.37 -7.84 5.30
C ALA A 367 -10.61 -8.64 4.89
N PHE A 368 -11.23 -8.26 3.77
CA PHE A 368 -12.33 -9.02 3.18
C PHE A 368 -11.92 -10.44 2.79
N VAL A 369 -10.79 -10.59 2.08
CA VAL A 369 -10.30 -11.89 1.64
C VAL A 369 -10.07 -12.83 2.82
N VAL A 370 -9.35 -12.40 3.86
CA VAL A 370 -9.02 -13.32 4.95
C VAL A 370 -10.21 -13.62 5.87
N ASP A 371 -11.17 -12.70 6.01
CA ASP A 371 -12.44 -12.96 6.70
C ASP A 371 -13.20 -14.07 5.96
N GLU A 372 -13.25 -13.99 4.63
CA GLU A 372 -13.90 -15.01 3.81
C GLU A 372 -13.13 -16.33 3.78
N VAL A 373 -11.81 -16.30 3.88
CA VAL A 373 -10.98 -17.51 4.04
C VAL A 373 -11.33 -18.25 5.33
N VAL A 374 -11.45 -17.53 6.45
CA VAL A 374 -11.92 -18.13 7.72
C VAL A 374 -13.33 -18.71 7.55
N GLN A 375 -14.23 -17.97 6.90
CA GLN A 375 -15.60 -18.40 6.69
C GLN A 375 -15.72 -19.67 5.82
N VAL A 376 -14.87 -19.82 4.79
CA VAL A 376 -14.79 -21.03 3.95
C VAL A 376 -14.33 -22.25 4.77
N HIS A 377 -13.41 -22.05 5.72
CA HIS A 377 -12.95 -23.11 6.64
C HIS A 377 -13.95 -23.42 7.77
N GLY A 378 -14.91 -22.52 8.02
CA GLY A 378 -15.85 -22.63 9.12
C GLY A 378 -15.12 -22.71 10.47
N GLY A 379 -15.50 -23.66 11.32
CA GLY A 379 -14.87 -23.82 12.64
C GLY A 379 -13.36 -24.04 12.58
N TYR A 380 -12.83 -24.64 11.50
CA TYR A 380 -11.38 -24.84 11.35
C TYR A 380 -10.62 -23.56 11.08
N GLY A 381 -11.26 -22.54 10.50
CA GLY A 381 -10.66 -21.22 10.30
C GLY A 381 -10.38 -20.48 11.61
N TYR A 382 -10.94 -20.95 12.73
CA TYR A 382 -10.73 -20.42 14.08
C TYR A 382 -9.67 -21.21 14.87
N ILE A 383 -9.16 -22.32 14.33
CA ILE A 383 -8.19 -23.18 15.01
C ILE A 383 -6.79 -22.84 14.53
N SER A 384 -5.85 -22.61 15.46
CA SER A 384 -4.47 -22.19 15.16
C SER A 384 -3.63 -23.21 14.39
N ASP A 385 -4.11 -24.45 14.23
CA ASP A 385 -3.50 -25.45 13.34
C ASP A 385 -3.67 -25.11 11.85
N TYR A 386 -4.58 -24.19 11.51
CA TYR A 386 -4.88 -23.77 10.14
C TYR A 386 -4.31 -22.39 9.84
N ALA A 387 -3.67 -22.24 8.68
CA ALA A 387 -3.11 -20.97 8.22
C ALA A 387 -4.16 -19.84 8.12
N ALA A 388 -5.43 -20.20 7.87
CA ALA A 388 -6.55 -19.27 7.86
C ALA A 388 -6.63 -18.40 9.12
N GLU A 389 -6.43 -18.99 10.31
CA GLU A 389 -6.46 -18.28 11.59
C GLU A 389 -5.31 -17.25 11.69
N ARG A 390 -4.10 -17.65 11.26
CA ARG A 390 -2.94 -16.77 11.25
C ARG A 390 -3.16 -15.58 10.32
N TYR A 391 -3.57 -15.83 9.07
CA TYR A 391 -3.85 -14.76 8.11
C TYR A 391 -4.88 -13.76 8.65
N TYR A 392 -5.92 -14.24 9.33
CA TYR A 392 -6.94 -13.38 9.92
C TYR A 392 -6.41 -12.46 11.00
N ARG A 393 -5.56 -12.95 11.92
CA ARG A 393 -4.97 -12.07 12.94
C ARG A 393 -3.90 -11.15 12.38
N ASP A 394 -3.14 -11.61 11.39
CA ASP A 394 -2.03 -10.87 10.78
C ASP A 394 -2.49 -9.72 9.88
N GLU A 395 -3.64 -9.84 9.22
CA GLU A 395 -4.20 -8.76 8.38
C GLU A 395 -4.44 -7.48 9.19
N ARG A 396 -4.84 -7.63 10.46
CA ARG A 396 -5.58 -6.57 11.15
C ARG A 396 -4.76 -5.30 11.33
N ILE A 397 -3.44 -5.44 11.51
CA ILE A 397 -2.53 -4.31 11.68
C ILE A 397 -2.26 -3.57 10.37
N GLN A 398 -2.48 -4.20 9.21
CA GLN A 398 -2.24 -3.61 7.89
C GLN A 398 -3.08 -2.33 7.69
N ARG A 399 -4.29 -2.31 8.25
CA ARG A 399 -5.21 -1.17 8.22
C ARG A 399 -4.86 -0.05 9.23
N ILE A 400 -3.84 -0.26 10.06
CA ILE A 400 -3.46 0.63 11.18
C ILE A 400 -2.09 1.30 10.92
N PHE A 401 -1.05 0.53 10.62
CA PHE A 401 0.28 1.08 10.40
C PHE A 401 0.41 1.79 9.04
N GLU A 402 1.54 2.47 8.78
CA GLU A 402 1.73 3.36 7.63
C GLU A 402 0.61 4.43 7.53
N GLY A 403 0.17 4.90 8.71
CA GLY A 403 -1.02 5.71 8.91
C GLY A 403 -2.30 4.87 8.86
N THR A 404 -3.24 5.12 9.75
CA THR A 404 -4.52 4.38 9.74
C THR A 404 -5.26 4.60 8.42
N ASN A 405 -6.17 3.69 8.07
CA ASN A 405 -6.96 3.87 6.84
C ASN A 405 -7.82 5.15 6.90
N GLU A 406 -8.22 5.63 8.09
CA GLU A 406 -8.91 6.92 8.25
C GLU A 406 -8.00 8.09 7.92
N ILE A 407 -6.76 8.10 8.43
CA ILE A 407 -5.78 9.14 8.13
C ILE A 407 -5.42 9.15 6.64
N ASN A 408 -5.24 7.98 6.02
CA ASN A 408 -4.97 7.89 4.59
C ASN A 408 -6.16 8.39 3.76
N ARG A 409 -7.40 8.11 4.14
CA ARG A 409 -8.60 8.66 3.48
C ARG A 409 -8.67 10.18 3.58
N ILE A 410 -8.45 10.73 4.78
CA ILE A 410 -8.38 12.19 4.96
C ILE A 410 -7.27 12.77 4.07
N LEU A 411 -6.10 12.13 4.07
CA LEU A 411 -4.95 12.55 3.28
C LEU A 411 -5.27 12.60 1.77
N ILE A 412 -5.92 11.57 1.20
CA ILE A 412 -6.32 11.53 -0.21
C ILE A 412 -7.10 12.79 -0.60
N SER A 413 -8.12 13.15 0.18
CA SER A 413 -8.95 14.32 -0.06
C SER A 413 -8.16 15.63 0.13
N THR A 414 -7.40 15.75 1.22
CA THR A 414 -6.64 16.98 1.52
C THR A 414 -5.48 17.25 0.55
N ILE A 415 -4.77 16.22 0.08
CA ILE A 415 -3.73 16.38 -0.95
C ILE A 415 -4.38 16.91 -2.23
N LEU A 416 -5.51 16.33 -2.64
CA LEU A 416 -6.22 16.76 -3.84
C LEU A 416 -6.61 18.25 -3.75
N PHE A 417 -7.16 18.68 -2.62
CA PHE A 417 -7.55 20.08 -2.41
C PHE A 417 -6.35 21.01 -2.37
N LYS A 418 -5.26 20.62 -1.69
CA LYS A 418 -4.02 21.39 -1.67
C LYS A 418 -3.42 21.55 -3.07
N LYS A 419 -3.46 20.51 -3.91
CA LYS A 419 -3.04 20.60 -5.32
C LYS A 419 -3.94 21.58 -6.09
N ALA A 420 -5.26 21.50 -5.91
CA ALA A 420 -6.20 22.43 -6.55
C ALA A 420 -5.95 23.90 -6.13
N GLU A 421 -5.71 24.15 -4.85
CA GLU A 421 -5.46 25.49 -4.28
C GLU A 421 -4.10 26.07 -4.69
N SER A 422 -3.13 25.21 -5.02
CA SER A 422 -1.83 25.66 -5.55
C SER A 422 -1.90 26.21 -6.99
N GLY A 423 -3.04 26.05 -7.68
CA GLY A 423 -3.20 26.45 -9.08
C GLY A 423 -2.51 25.54 -10.09
N THR A 424 -1.96 24.40 -9.65
CA THR A 424 -1.32 23.41 -10.54
C THR A 424 -2.29 22.33 -11.02
N PHE A 425 -3.52 22.30 -10.52
CA PHE A 425 -4.49 21.24 -10.79
C PHE A 425 -5.91 21.82 -10.94
N ASP A 426 -6.50 21.71 -12.12
CA ASP A 426 -7.71 22.45 -12.52
C ASP A 426 -9.03 21.84 -11.99
N LEU A 427 -9.03 21.34 -10.75
CA LEU A 427 -10.17 20.65 -10.16
C LEU A 427 -11.43 21.52 -10.13
N TRP A 428 -11.32 22.75 -9.62
CA TRP A 428 -12.48 23.62 -9.41
C TRP A 428 -13.09 24.11 -10.71
N ASP A 429 -12.30 24.26 -11.77
CA ASP A 429 -12.82 24.59 -13.09
C ASP A 429 -13.54 23.40 -13.71
N ARG A 430 -13.02 22.18 -13.55
CA ARG A 430 -13.74 20.95 -13.94
C ARG A 430 -15.04 20.74 -13.17
N VAL A 431 -15.09 21.12 -11.89
CA VAL A 431 -16.33 21.10 -11.09
C VAL A 431 -17.36 22.07 -11.68
N LYS A 432 -16.98 23.31 -11.99
CA LYS A 432 -17.88 24.29 -12.62
C LYS A 432 -18.38 23.83 -13.99
N GLU A 433 -17.49 23.28 -14.82
CA GLU A 433 -17.84 22.70 -16.12
C GLU A 433 -18.85 21.56 -15.98
N ALA A 434 -18.64 20.65 -15.02
CA ALA A 434 -19.56 19.55 -14.77
C ALA A 434 -20.95 20.05 -14.33
N GLN A 435 -21.01 21.03 -13.44
CA GLN A 435 -22.26 21.65 -12.97
C GLN A 435 -23.02 22.36 -14.11
N ALA A 436 -22.30 23.06 -15.00
CA ALA A 436 -22.90 23.75 -16.15
C ALA A 436 -23.47 22.78 -17.20
N ASN A 437 -22.78 21.65 -17.43
CA ASN A 437 -23.15 20.67 -18.46
C ASN A 437 -24.22 19.66 -18.00
N GLY A 438 -24.73 19.74 -16.76
CA GLY A 438 -25.84 18.92 -16.25
C GLY A 438 -25.55 17.41 -16.14
N GLU A 439 -26.55 16.56 -16.37
CA GLU A 439 -26.46 15.09 -16.19
C GLU A 439 -25.92 14.34 -17.43
N GLY A 440 -25.40 15.04 -18.46
CA GLY A 440 -24.91 14.39 -19.68
C GLY A 440 -23.77 13.39 -19.40
N GLY A 441 -24.01 12.11 -19.72
CA GLY A 441 -23.05 11.01 -19.52
C GLY A 441 -21.75 11.17 -20.31
N GLY A 442 -20.67 10.55 -19.82
CA GLY A 442 -19.38 10.52 -20.51
C GLY A 442 -19.42 9.65 -21.77
N ASN A 443 -18.56 9.99 -22.74
CA ASN A 443 -18.44 9.30 -24.03
C ASN A 443 -18.27 7.78 -23.84
N SER A 444 -19.00 6.97 -24.62
CA SER A 444 -18.89 5.51 -24.60
C SER A 444 -17.51 5.10 -25.09
N GLY A 445 -16.76 4.34 -24.30
CA GLY A 445 -15.56 3.67 -24.80
C GLY A 445 -15.90 2.79 -26.00
N THR A 446 -14.91 2.45 -26.82
CA THR A 446 -15.04 1.45 -27.88
C THR A 446 -14.37 0.14 -27.43
N GLY A 447 -14.73 -0.99 -28.03
CA GLY A 447 -14.10 -2.28 -27.74
C GLY A 447 -14.80 -3.12 -26.67
N ALA A 448 -14.11 -4.14 -26.17
CA ALA A 448 -14.68 -5.20 -25.33
C ALA A 448 -15.16 -4.71 -23.95
N PHE A 449 -14.61 -3.59 -23.46
CA PHE A 449 -14.92 -3.00 -22.16
C PHE A 449 -15.59 -1.62 -22.27
N ALA A 450 -16.32 -1.39 -23.36
CA ALA A 450 -17.00 -0.12 -23.64
C ALA A 450 -17.94 0.32 -22.50
N LEU A 451 -18.68 -0.62 -21.90
CA LEU A 451 -19.56 -0.35 -20.76
C LEU A 451 -18.76 0.11 -19.55
N GLU A 452 -17.70 -0.60 -19.20
CA GLU A 452 -16.92 -0.34 -18.00
C GLU A 452 -16.13 0.97 -18.11
N TYR A 453 -15.61 1.31 -19.30
CA TYR A 453 -15.06 2.65 -19.56
C TYR A 453 -16.12 3.75 -19.40
N SER A 454 -17.35 3.53 -19.87
CA SER A 454 -18.46 4.48 -19.67
C SER A 454 -18.81 4.64 -18.19
N VAL A 455 -18.82 3.54 -17.43
CA VAL A 455 -19.03 3.57 -15.97
C VAL A 455 -17.93 4.40 -15.30
N VAL A 456 -16.65 4.18 -15.63
CA VAL A 456 -15.54 4.99 -15.11
C VAL A 456 -15.76 6.49 -15.40
N ALA A 457 -16.11 6.85 -16.63
CA ALA A 457 -16.36 8.24 -17.00
C ALA A 457 -17.53 8.85 -16.22
N ASN A 458 -18.62 8.09 -16.04
CA ASN A 458 -19.78 8.52 -15.26
C ASN A 458 -19.46 8.70 -13.77
N LEU A 459 -18.65 7.81 -13.19
CA LEU A 459 -18.22 7.93 -11.79
C LEU A 459 -17.31 9.13 -11.57
N LYS A 460 -16.41 9.47 -12.52
CA LYS A 460 -15.62 10.72 -12.46
C LYS A 460 -16.51 11.95 -12.53
N ARG A 461 -17.51 11.95 -13.41
CA ARG A 461 -18.50 13.03 -13.48
C ARG A 461 -19.28 13.15 -12.17
N LEU A 462 -19.72 12.02 -11.61
CA LEU A 462 -20.42 11.97 -10.34
C LEU A 462 -19.56 12.56 -9.22
N PHE A 463 -18.27 12.22 -9.17
CA PHE A 463 -17.31 12.81 -8.25
C PHE A 463 -17.26 14.34 -8.35
N LEU A 464 -17.15 14.90 -9.55
CA LEU A 464 -17.11 16.35 -9.74
C LEU A 464 -18.41 17.03 -9.29
N LEU A 465 -19.57 16.46 -9.62
CA LEU A 465 -20.88 17.01 -9.21
C LEU A 465 -21.09 16.95 -7.70
N VAL A 466 -20.77 15.81 -7.07
CA VAL A 466 -20.87 15.64 -5.62
C VAL A 466 -19.91 16.59 -4.91
N LEU A 467 -18.66 16.70 -5.38
CA LEU A 467 -17.67 17.61 -4.81
C LEU A 467 -18.14 19.06 -4.86
N GLY A 468 -18.66 19.52 -6.00
CA GLY A 468 -19.20 20.88 -6.13
C GLY A 468 -20.40 21.15 -5.23
N SER A 469 -21.22 20.13 -4.96
CA SER A 469 -22.34 20.26 -4.01
C SER A 469 -21.90 20.23 -2.53
N ALA A 470 -20.74 19.63 -2.24
CA ALA A 470 -20.21 19.42 -0.90
C ALA A 470 -19.08 20.41 -0.53
N GLU A 471 -18.77 21.38 -1.39
CA GLU A 471 -17.64 22.31 -1.20
C GLU A 471 -17.66 23.00 0.16
N GLN A 472 -18.84 23.47 0.61
CA GLN A 472 -18.98 24.18 1.90
C GLN A 472 -18.79 23.27 3.12
N ALA A 473 -18.90 21.95 2.95
CA ALA A 473 -18.79 20.96 4.02
C ALA A 473 -17.45 20.20 3.96
N ARG A 474 -16.51 20.60 3.09
CA ARG A 474 -15.27 19.86 2.82
C ARG A 474 -14.29 19.76 3.99
N GLU A 475 -14.48 20.54 5.05
CA GLU A 475 -13.70 20.47 6.29
C GLU A 475 -14.19 19.37 7.25
N SER A 476 -15.41 18.84 7.05
CA SER A 476 -15.93 17.72 7.84
C SER A 476 -15.21 16.43 7.46
N GLN A 477 -14.75 15.68 8.46
CA GLN A 477 -14.07 14.40 8.23
C GLN A 477 -15.00 13.41 7.54
N GLU A 478 -16.28 13.37 7.89
CA GLU A 478 -17.27 12.48 7.27
C GLU A 478 -17.41 12.74 5.76
N VAL A 479 -17.38 14.01 5.35
CA VAL A 479 -17.37 14.42 3.95
C VAL A 479 -16.05 14.04 3.29
N LEU A 480 -14.90 14.33 3.92
CA LEU A 480 -13.57 13.96 3.41
C LEU A 480 -13.44 12.45 3.20
N LEU A 481 -13.93 11.64 4.13
CA LEU A 481 -13.92 10.18 4.05
C LEU A 481 -14.82 9.68 2.91
N ALA A 482 -16.00 10.28 2.72
CA ALA A 482 -16.90 9.93 1.64
C ALA A 482 -16.29 10.27 0.27
N ILE A 483 -15.68 11.45 0.14
CA ILE A 483 -14.94 11.88 -1.07
C ILE A 483 -13.79 10.92 -1.36
N ALA A 484 -12.99 10.56 -0.37
CA ALA A 484 -11.87 9.63 -0.53
C ALA A 484 -12.34 8.25 -1.01
N ASN A 485 -13.45 7.73 -0.48
CA ASN A 485 -14.00 6.44 -0.92
C ASN A 485 -14.50 6.47 -2.37
N MET A 486 -15.02 7.61 -2.86
CA MET A 486 -15.33 7.78 -4.28
C MET A 486 -14.05 7.74 -5.13
N ILE A 487 -13.02 8.50 -4.74
CA ILE A 487 -11.73 8.56 -5.43
C ILE A 487 -11.08 7.16 -5.52
N ILE A 488 -11.05 6.41 -4.40
CA ILE A 488 -10.52 5.05 -4.33
C ILE A 488 -11.29 4.12 -5.29
N SER A 489 -12.62 4.19 -5.29
CA SER A 489 -13.46 3.34 -6.15
C SER A 489 -13.22 3.62 -7.63
N ILE A 490 -13.09 4.90 -8.01
CA ILE A 490 -12.79 5.32 -9.38
C ILE A 490 -11.39 4.84 -9.81
N PHE A 491 -10.36 5.08 -8.98
CA PHE A 491 -8.99 4.69 -9.31
C PHE A 491 -8.86 3.18 -9.49
N ALA A 492 -9.46 2.40 -8.58
CA ALA A 492 -9.42 0.95 -8.65
C ALA A 492 -10.14 0.42 -9.89
N LEU A 493 -11.36 0.90 -10.17
CA LEU A 493 -12.11 0.47 -11.34
C LEU A 493 -11.37 0.82 -12.63
N GLU A 494 -10.90 2.06 -12.76
CA GLU A 494 -10.14 2.47 -13.94
C GLU A 494 -8.90 1.59 -14.15
N SER A 495 -8.17 1.29 -13.08
CA SER A 495 -6.96 0.45 -13.16
C SER A 495 -7.30 -0.98 -13.63
N VAL A 496 -8.40 -1.54 -13.14
CA VAL A 496 -8.91 -2.85 -13.56
C VAL A 496 -9.32 -2.86 -15.03
N VAL A 497 -10.05 -1.84 -15.49
CA VAL A 497 -10.52 -1.74 -16.89
C VAL A 497 -9.34 -1.59 -17.84
N ILE A 498 -8.40 -0.69 -17.55
CA ILE A 498 -7.21 -0.50 -18.40
C ILE A 498 -6.35 -1.77 -18.44
N ARG A 499 -6.10 -2.41 -17.29
CA ARG A 499 -5.37 -3.69 -17.23
C ARG A 499 -6.11 -4.77 -18.03
N GLY A 500 -7.41 -4.88 -17.82
CA GLY A 500 -8.27 -5.86 -18.50
C GLY A 500 -8.17 -5.72 -20.02
N ASP A 501 -8.33 -4.50 -20.53
CA ASP A 501 -8.26 -4.18 -21.96
C ASP A 501 -6.88 -4.53 -22.55
N LYS A 502 -5.81 -4.12 -21.85
CA LYS A 502 -4.43 -4.43 -22.22
C LYS A 502 -4.15 -5.94 -22.25
N ALA A 503 -4.54 -6.65 -21.20
CA ALA A 503 -4.32 -8.09 -21.08
C ALA A 503 -5.15 -8.89 -22.10
N LEU A 504 -6.34 -8.41 -22.47
CA LEU A 504 -7.24 -9.08 -23.40
C LEU A 504 -6.63 -9.25 -24.79
N ALA A 505 -5.83 -8.28 -25.24
CA ALA A 505 -5.22 -8.28 -26.56
C ALA A 505 -4.22 -9.43 -26.77
N ALA A 506 -3.53 -9.86 -25.71
CA ALA A 506 -2.52 -10.93 -25.75
C ALA A 506 -3.01 -12.27 -25.17
N ALA A 507 -4.24 -12.32 -24.65
CA ALA A 507 -4.76 -13.48 -23.93
C ALA A 507 -5.21 -14.63 -24.85
N SER A 508 -5.10 -15.86 -24.37
CA SER A 508 -5.80 -17.03 -24.94
C SER A 508 -7.32 -16.91 -24.74
N ASP A 509 -8.12 -17.65 -25.48
CA ASP A 509 -9.59 -17.48 -25.43
C ASP A 509 -10.19 -17.79 -24.04
N ASN A 510 -9.72 -18.85 -23.36
CA ASN A 510 -10.13 -19.13 -21.97
C ASN A 510 -9.75 -17.97 -21.03
N ARG A 511 -8.57 -17.38 -21.25
CA ARG A 511 -8.09 -16.26 -20.45
C ARG A 511 -8.89 -14.98 -20.71
N LYS A 512 -9.33 -14.76 -21.96
CA LYS A 512 -10.19 -13.62 -22.31
C LYS A 512 -11.52 -13.67 -21.55
N GLU A 513 -12.13 -14.84 -21.42
CA GLU A 513 -13.39 -14.98 -20.69
C GLU A 513 -13.22 -14.70 -19.19
N LEU A 514 -12.12 -15.15 -18.58
CA LEU A 514 -11.78 -14.82 -17.19
C LEU A 514 -11.54 -13.32 -17.00
N LEU A 515 -10.80 -12.68 -17.91
CA LEU A 515 -10.56 -11.22 -17.87
C LEU A 515 -11.88 -10.44 -17.98
N LYS A 516 -12.78 -10.85 -18.89
CA LYS A 516 -14.10 -10.24 -19.00
C LYS A 516 -14.93 -10.41 -17.73
N ALA A 517 -14.91 -11.61 -17.14
CA ALA A 517 -15.64 -11.89 -15.91
C ALA A 517 -15.13 -11.05 -14.73
N VAL A 518 -13.82 -10.97 -14.51
CA VAL A 518 -13.27 -10.22 -13.37
C VAL A 518 -13.47 -8.70 -13.52
N VAL A 519 -13.31 -8.16 -14.73
CA VAL A 519 -13.56 -6.73 -15.00
C VAL A 519 -15.04 -6.39 -14.78
N LYS A 520 -15.94 -7.26 -15.22
CA LYS A 520 -17.39 -7.12 -15.02
C LYS A 520 -17.77 -7.11 -13.52
N VAL A 521 -17.27 -8.07 -12.74
CA VAL A 521 -17.54 -8.14 -11.29
C VAL A 521 -16.96 -6.92 -10.59
N ALA A 522 -15.73 -6.52 -10.92
CA ALA A 522 -15.11 -5.33 -10.36
C ALA A 522 -15.90 -4.04 -10.68
N ALA A 523 -16.39 -3.89 -11.92
CA ALA A 523 -17.23 -2.75 -12.32
C ALA A 523 -18.49 -2.64 -11.48
N PHE A 524 -19.21 -3.74 -11.31
CA PHE A 524 -20.42 -3.77 -10.49
C PHE A 524 -20.14 -3.39 -9.03
N GLU A 525 -19.12 -3.98 -8.42
CA GLU A 525 -18.77 -3.71 -7.02
C GLU A 525 -18.30 -2.27 -6.81
N ARG A 526 -17.37 -1.78 -7.66
CA ARG A 526 -16.80 -0.44 -7.50
C ARG A 526 -17.84 0.64 -7.77
N ALA A 527 -18.73 0.45 -8.75
CA ALA A 527 -19.86 1.35 -8.96
C ALA A 527 -20.80 1.39 -7.74
N SER A 528 -21.08 0.23 -7.14
CA SER A 528 -21.91 0.13 -5.93
C SER A 528 -21.28 0.82 -4.71
N GLN A 529 -19.96 0.68 -4.52
CA GLN A 529 -19.24 1.36 -3.44
C GLN A 529 -19.18 2.88 -3.67
N CYS A 530 -18.96 3.32 -4.91
CA CYS A 530 -18.97 4.72 -5.26
C CYS A 530 -20.37 5.34 -5.06
N TYR A 531 -21.44 4.62 -5.42
CA TYR A 531 -22.83 5.01 -5.14
C TYR A 531 -23.05 5.28 -3.65
N LEU A 532 -22.64 4.34 -2.78
CA LEU A 532 -22.83 4.48 -1.33
C LEU A 532 -22.03 5.69 -0.78
N ALA A 533 -20.79 5.85 -1.22
CA ALA A 533 -19.94 6.96 -0.82
C ALA A 533 -20.52 8.32 -1.27
N ALA A 534 -20.94 8.43 -2.53
CA ALA A 534 -21.58 9.61 -3.10
C ALA A 534 -22.89 9.97 -2.40
N SER A 535 -23.70 8.96 -2.09
CA SER A 535 -24.97 9.11 -1.38
C SER A 535 -24.75 9.66 0.03
N ARG A 536 -23.74 9.15 0.76
CA ARG A 536 -23.35 9.64 2.09
C ARG A 536 -22.85 11.08 2.03
N CYS A 537 -21.92 11.36 1.11
CA CYS A 537 -21.37 12.71 0.93
C CYS A 537 -22.48 13.73 0.69
N SER A 538 -23.40 13.41 -0.23
CA SER A 538 -24.56 14.25 -0.55
C SER A 538 -25.47 14.46 0.66
N ALA A 539 -25.73 13.41 1.44
CA ALA A 539 -26.57 13.47 2.63
C ALA A 539 -25.93 14.25 3.80
N TYR A 540 -24.60 14.31 3.88
CA TYR A 540 -23.90 15.15 4.85
C TYR A 540 -23.86 16.62 4.44
N ALA A 541 -23.77 16.90 3.15
CA ALA A 541 -23.62 18.27 2.64
C ALA A 541 -24.96 18.99 2.36
N LEU A 542 -26.03 18.25 2.03
CA LEU A 542 -27.27 18.81 1.52
C LEU A 542 -28.49 18.40 2.34
N SER A 543 -29.60 19.13 2.16
CA SER A 543 -30.90 18.82 2.75
C SER A 543 -32.06 19.19 1.81
N GLY A 544 -33.26 18.70 2.13
CA GLY A 544 -34.50 19.03 1.41
C GLY A 544 -34.47 18.65 -0.08
N GLU A 545 -35.05 19.51 -0.92
CA GLU A 545 -35.15 19.28 -2.37
C GLU A 545 -33.79 19.15 -3.06
N LYS A 546 -32.77 19.89 -2.59
CA LYS A 546 -31.40 19.80 -3.13
C LYS A 546 -30.81 18.41 -2.93
N LEU A 547 -31.00 17.82 -1.75
CA LEU A 547 -30.58 16.44 -1.48
C LEU A 547 -31.32 15.44 -2.37
N ILE A 548 -32.64 15.58 -2.51
CA ILE A 548 -33.44 14.68 -3.36
C ILE A 548 -32.97 14.73 -4.81
N ALA A 549 -32.72 15.93 -5.34
CA ALA A 549 -32.17 16.10 -6.68
C ALA A 549 -30.78 15.44 -6.81
N GLN A 550 -29.87 15.70 -5.86
CA GLN A 550 -28.54 15.11 -5.88
C GLN A 550 -28.58 13.57 -5.80
N GLN A 551 -29.48 12.98 -5.02
CA GLN A 551 -29.63 11.52 -4.93
C GLN A 551 -30.08 10.89 -6.26
N ARG A 552 -30.86 11.60 -7.08
CA ARG A 552 -31.21 11.14 -8.43
C ARG A 552 -30.00 11.14 -9.36
N VAL A 553 -29.17 12.20 -9.30
CA VAL A 553 -27.89 12.27 -10.02
C VAL A 553 -26.97 11.12 -9.62
N VAL A 554 -26.86 10.87 -8.31
CA VAL A 554 -26.06 9.78 -7.76
C VAL A 554 -26.53 8.43 -8.32
N ALA A 555 -27.82 8.13 -8.25
CA ALA A 555 -28.38 6.88 -8.77
C ALA A 555 -28.19 6.71 -10.28
N GLY A 556 -28.32 7.79 -11.06
CA GLY A 556 -28.17 7.76 -12.51
C GLY A 556 -26.73 7.52 -12.96
N LEU A 557 -25.78 8.30 -12.43
CA LEU A 557 -24.37 8.24 -12.86
C LEU A 557 -23.60 7.05 -12.27
N SER A 558 -24.05 6.47 -11.16
CA SER A 558 -23.45 5.24 -10.62
C SER A 558 -24.04 3.95 -11.20
N ALA A 559 -25.02 4.06 -12.10
CA ALA A 559 -25.66 2.88 -12.68
C ALA A 559 -24.64 2.04 -13.46
N CYS A 560 -24.61 0.74 -13.17
CA CYS A 560 -23.76 -0.23 -13.83
C CYS A 560 -24.64 -1.42 -14.28
N PRO A 561 -25.30 -1.32 -15.44
CA PRO A 561 -26.25 -2.33 -15.93
C PRO A 561 -25.51 -3.55 -16.51
N VAL A 562 -24.69 -4.21 -15.69
CA VAL A 562 -24.02 -5.46 -16.09
C VAL A 562 -25.03 -6.60 -16.18
N ASP A 563 -24.94 -7.38 -17.25
CA ASP A 563 -25.66 -8.65 -17.42
C ASP A 563 -24.77 -9.83 -17.02
N GLY A 564 -25.35 -11.00 -16.78
CA GLY A 564 -24.59 -12.25 -16.61
C GLY A 564 -23.62 -12.27 -15.42
N LEU A 565 -23.88 -11.50 -14.36
CA LEU A 565 -22.98 -11.38 -13.21
C LEU A 565 -22.81 -12.72 -12.46
N LEU A 566 -23.88 -13.52 -12.37
CA LEU A 566 -23.84 -14.84 -11.74
C LEU A 566 -22.93 -15.81 -12.52
N GLU A 567 -23.03 -15.80 -13.84
CA GLU A 567 -22.23 -16.62 -14.74
C GLU A 567 -20.75 -16.21 -14.66
N ALA A 568 -20.46 -14.90 -14.62
CA ALA A 568 -19.12 -14.37 -14.42
C ALA A 568 -18.53 -14.84 -13.08
N LYS A 569 -19.27 -14.71 -11.97
CA LYS A 569 -18.81 -15.18 -10.66
C LYS A 569 -18.57 -16.70 -10.65
N ARG A 570 -19.48 -17.49 -11.23
CA ARG A 570 -19.29 -18.95 -11.34
C ARG A 570 -18.06 -19.32 -12.16
N LEU A 571 -17.79 -18.62 -13.26
CA LEU A 571 -16.60 -18.85 -14.07
C LEU A 571 -15.31 -18.61 -13.27
N LEU A 572 -15.24 -17.51 -12.53
CA LEU A 572 -14.09 -17.20 -11.67
C LEU A 572 -13.92 -18.23 -10.54
N ALA A 573 -15.03 -18.68 -9.96
CA ALA A 573 -15.01 -19.70 -8.92
C ALA A 573 -14.55 -21.07 -9.42
N GLU A 574 -14.97 -21.49 -10.61
CA GLU A 574 -14.47 -22.72 -11.23
C GLU A 574 -12.97 -22.62 -11.50
N ALA A 575 -12.50 -21.50 -12.07
CA ALA A 575 -11.06 -21.29 -12.27
C ALA A 575 -10.26 -21.33 -10.96
N ALA A 576 -10.80 -20.78 -9.87
CA ALA A 576 -10.21 -20.86 -8.54
C ALA A 576 -10.06 -22.30 -8.04
N LYS A 577 -11.10 -23.12 -8.22
CA LYS A 577 -11.10 -24.53 -7.81
C LYS A 577 -10.15 -25.36 -8.65
N GLU A 578 -10.11 -25.15 -9.96
CA GLU A 578 -9.22 -25.87 -10.87
C GLU A 578 -7.74 -25.56 -10.61
N SER A 579 -7.42 -24.31 -10.29
CA SER A 579 -6.03 -23.89 -10.01
C SER A 579 -5.57 -24.21 -8.60
N GLY A 580 -6.48 -24.22 -7.61
CA GLY A 580 -6.15 -24.28 -6.19
C GLY A 580 -5.39 -23.06 -5.66
N LYS A 581 -5.27 -21.99 -6.44
CA LYS A 581 -4.53 -20.76 -6.12
C LYS A 581 -5.01 -19.58 -6.96
N TYR A 582 -4.54 -18.37 -6.66
CA TYR A 582 -4.81 -17.22 -7.52
C TYR A 582 -4.29 -17.48 -8.94
N PHE A 583 -5.15 -17.22 -9.93
CA PHE A 583 -4.99 -17.70 -11.31
C PHE A 583 -4.82 -16.59 -12.34
N PHE A 584 -4.75 -15.32 -11.91
CA PHE A 584 -4.39 -14.21 -12.79
C PHE A 584 -2.89 -13.94 -12.86
#